data_AF-A0A7S4KT18-F1
#
_entry.id   AF-A0A7S4KT18-F1
#
_cell.length_a   1.000
_cell.length_b   1.000
_cell.length_c   1.000
_cell.angle_alpha   90.00
_cell.angle_beta   90.00
_cell.angle_gamma   90.00
#
_symmetry.space_group_name_H-M   'P 1'
#
loop_
_entity.id
_entity.type
_entity.pdbx_description
1 polymer ?
#
loop_
_entity_poly.entity_id
_entity_poly.type
_entity_poly.pdbx_seq_one_letter_code
_entity_poly.pdbx_strand_id
1 'polypeptide(L)'
;KDMRTFLALALLLLSAACSHAKEEESTCETTLILLKPDAVSRGLVGAALTRFEQCGLKISQMRVYEKVPDDIIREHYKEHAARSFYPELVESMTSGTVVAVELRGSNAVARVRKMLGATDP
;
A
#
# COMPACT_ATOMS: atom_id res chain seq x y z
N LYS A 1 -15.54 40.62 22.33
CA LYS A 1 -14.67 40.11 21.22
C LYS A 1 -15.24 38.77 20.82
N ASP A 2 -16.21 38.83 19.92
CA ASP A 2 -17.26 37.83 19.77
C ASP A 2 -16.79 36.54 19.10
N MET A 3 -17.22 35.41 19.67
CA MET A 3 -17.06 34.06 19.13
C MET A 3 -17.61 33.92 17.70
N ARG A 4 -18.54 34.81 17.32
CA ARG A 4 -19.11 34.91 15.97
C ARG A 4 -18.07 35.35 14.92
N THR A 5 -17.09 36.17 15.29
CA THR A 5 -16.03 36.62 14.38
C THR A 5 -15.03 35.50 14.09
N PHE A 6 -14.78 34.61 15.04
CA PHE A 6 -13.91 33.44 14.86
C PHE A 6 -14.51 32.40 13.92
N LEU A 7 -15.81 32.10 14.04
CA LEU A 7 -16.50 31.17 13.13
C LEU A 7 -16.59 31.72 11.70
N ALA A 8 -16.79 33.02 11.54
CA ALA A 8 -16.81 33.65 10.22
C ALA A 8 -15.44 33.57 9.51
N LEU A 9 -14.33 33.75 10.24
CA LEU A 9 -12.98 33.64 9.69
C LEU A 9 -12.64 32.18 9.34
N ALA A 10 -13.06 31.21 10.15
CA ALA A 10 -12.87 29.78 9.87
C ALA A 10 -13.65 29.31 8.64
N LEU A 11 -14.89 29.78 8.45
CA LEU A 11 -15.68 29.47 7.24
C LEU A 11 -15.11 30.12 5.98
N LEU A 12 -14.59 31.35 6.07
CA LEU A 12 -13.97 32.05 4.94
C LEU A 12 -12.66 31.39 4.50
N LEU A 13 -11.89 30.83 5.45
CA LEU A 13 -10.69 30.04 5.14
C LEU A 13 -11.07 28.70 4.48
N LEU A 14 -12.19 28.08 4.87
CA LEU A 14 -12.70 26.87 4.22
C LEU A 14 -13.15 27.12 2.78
N SER A 15 -13.82 28.24 2.50
CA SER A 15 -14.25 28.58 1.14
C SER A 15 -13.09 29.01 0.24
N ALA A 16 -12.09 29.72 0.79
CA ALA A 16 -10.87 30.07 0.07
C ALA A 16 -10.01 28.84 -0.28
N ALA A 17 -9.90 27.86 0.64
CA ALA A 17 -9.25 26.58 0.36
C ALA A 17 -10.00 25.75 -0.69
N CYS A 18 -11.33 25.86 -0.73
CA CYS A 18 -12.17 25.09 -1.66
C CYS A 18 -12.08 25.61 -3.11
N SER A 19 -11.66 26.86 -3.33
CA SER A 19 -11.49 27.41 -4.69
C SER A 19 -10.13 27.08 -5.33
N HIS A 20 -9.23 26.39 -4.63
CA HIS A 20 -8.01 25.78 -5.19
C HIS A 20 -8.06 24.24 -5.19
N ALA A 21 -9.15 23.62 -4.75
CA ALA A 21 -9.34 22.17 -4.81
C ALA A 21 -9.81 21.68 -6.19
N LYS A 22 -9.42 22.39 -7.25
CA LYS A 22 -9.86 22.17 -8.61
C LYS A 22 -8.68 22.37 -9.57
N GLU A 23 -7.62 21.60 -9.35
CA GLU A 23 -6.56 21.25 -10.32
C GLU A 23 -5.46 20.42 -9.62
N GLU A 24 -5.82 19.25 -9.11
CA GLU A 24 -4.95 18.08 -9.22
C GLU A 24 -5.88 16.88 -9.37
N GLU A 25 -6.34 16.63 -10.59
CA GLU A 25 -6.57 15.25 -11.03
C GLU A 25 -5.20 14.54 -11.05
N SER A 26 -4.60 14.36 -9.88
CA SER A 26 -3.56 13.37 -9.69
C SER A 26 -4.31 12.04 -9.77
N THR A 27 -4.10 11.27 -10.83
CA THR A 27 -4.67 9.93 -10.99
C THR A 27 -4.37 9.14 -9.71
N CYS A 28 -5.40 8.99 -8.89
CA CYS A 28 -5.25 8.38 -7.57
C CYS A 28 -5.10 6.88 -7.79
N GLU A 29 -3.86 6.45 -7.98
CA GLU A 29 -3.51 5.09 -8.31
C GLU A 29 -3.56 4.25 -7.04
N THR A 30 -4.03 3.02 -7.18
CA THR A 30 -4.10 2.04 -6.11
C THR A 30 -3.21 0.86 -6.45
N THR A 31 -2.39 0.43 -5.50
CA THR A 31 -1.49 -0.70 -5.65
C THR A 31 -1.62 -1.66 -4.47
N LEU A 32 -1.52 -2.96 -4.76
CA LEU A 32 -1.55 -4.02 -3.77
C LEU A 32 -0.12 -4.46 -3.46
N ILE A 33 0.23 -4.46 -2.18
CA ILE A 33 1.51 -4.96 -1.68
C ILE A 33 1.27 -6.16 -0.79
N LEU A 34 1.98 -7.25 -1.08
CA LEU A 34 1.97 -8.46 -0.27
C LEU A 34 3.32 -8.56 0.45
N LEU A 35 3.27 -8.54 1.78
CA LEU A 35 4.43 -8.82 2.62
C LEU A 35 4.54 -10.34 2.80
N LYS A 36 5.64 -10.89 2.30
CA LYS A 36 5.95 -12.33 2.37
C LYS A 36 6.01 -12.83 3.82
N PRO A 37 5.78 -14.13 4.08
CA PRO A 37 5.86 -14.70 5.42
C PRO A 37 7.19 -14.46 6.13
N ASP A 38 8.32 -14.46 5.41
CA ASP A 38 9.63 -14.12 5.97
C ASP A 38 9.67 -12.68 6.54
N ALA A 39 9.11 -11.71 5.82
CA ALA A 39 9.09 -10.33 6.29
C ALA A 39 8.20 -10.17 7.54
N VAL A 40 7.11 -10.94 7.61
CA VAL A 40 6.20 -10.93 8.75
C VAL A 40 6.83 -11.60 9.97
N SER A 41 7.44 -12.77 9.82
CA SER A 41 8.11 -13.50 10.91
C SER A 41 9.30 -12.72 11.48
N ARG A 42 9.98 -11.94 10.64
CA ARG A 42 11.08 -11.05 11.04
C ARG A 42 10.63 -9.71 11.64
N GLY A 43 9.32 -9.47 11.76
CA GLY A 43 8.77 -8.23 12.33
C GLY A 43 8.98 -6.98 11.46
N LEU A 44 9.19 -7.14 10.15
CA LEU A 44 9.48 -6.02 9.23
C LEU A 44 8.22 -5.28 8.76
N VAL A 45 7.02 -5.71 9.19
CA VAL A 45 5.74 -5.11 8.77
C VAL A 45 5.69 -3.62 9.12
N GLY A 46 6.00 -3.26 10.37
CA GLY A 46 5.98 -1.85 10.80
C GLY A 46 6.96 -0.99 10.01
N ALA A 47 8.18 -1.48 9.81
CA ALA A 47 9.20 -0.78 9.03
C ALA A 47 8.77 -0.56 7.56
N ALA A 48 8.10 -1.54 6.95
CA ALA A 48 7.57 -1.41 5.60
C ALA A 48 6.45 -0.36 5.52
N LEU A 49 5.48 -0.41 6.44
CA LEU A 49 4.37 0.54 6.49
C LEU A 49 4.87 1.98 6.68
N THR A 50 5.79 2.20 7.62
CA THR A 50 6.39 3.52 7.87
C THR A 50 7.05 4.09 6.60
N ARG A 51 7.73 3.26 5.80
CA ARG A 51 8.33 3.72 4.53
C ARG A 51 7.27 4.16 3.52
N PHE A 52 6.15 3.45 3.42
CA PHE A 52 5.06 3.82 2.52
C PHE A 52 4.42 5.15 2.93
N GLU A 53 4.16 5.34 4.23
CA GLU A 53 3.60 6.59 4.77
C GLU A 53 4.56 7.77 4.59
N GLN A 54 5.86 7.57 4.82
CA GLN A 54 6.90 8.59 4.58
C GLN A 54 7.02 9.00 3.11
N CYS A 55 6.67 8.11 2.18
CA CYS A 55 6.61 8.41 0.75
C CYS A 55 5.37 9.25 0.35
N GLY A 56 4.46 9.47 1.30
CA GLY A 56 3.19 10.15 1.06
C GLY A 56 2.10 9.25 0.48
N LEU A 57 2.26 7.93 0.53
CA LEU A 57 1.21 6.98 0.17
C LEU A 57 0.27 6.78 1.36
N LYS A 58 -1.02 6.63 1.08
CA LYS A 58 -2.04 6.34 2.09
C LYS A 58 -2.36 4.86 2.10
N ILE A 59 -2.44 4.27 3.29
CA ILE A 59 -2.95 2.91 3.46
C ILE A 59 -4.48 2.98 3.42
N SER A 60 -5.08 2.40 2.38
CA SER A 60 -6.53 2.38 2.17
C SER A 60 -7.18 1.18 2.87
N GLN A 61 -6.52 0.02 2.79
CA GLN A 61 -6.97 -1.22 3.40
C GLN A 61 -5.77 -2.08 3.80
N MET A 62 -5.91 -2.86 4.86
CA MET A 62 -4.92 -3.86 5.26
C MET A 62 -5.62 -5.12 5.73
N ARG A 63 -5.11 -6.28 5.32
CA ARG A 63 -5.64 -7.59 5.70
C ARG A 63 -4.51 -8.56 6.00
N VAL A 64 -4.63 -9.24 7.13
CA VAL A 64 -3.71 -10.31 7.53
C VAL A 64 -4.32 -11.65 7.17
N TYR A 65 -3.53 -12.51 6.56
CA TYR A 65 -3.88 -13.88 6.23
C TYR A 65 -2.93 -14.81 6.97
N GLU A 66 -3.40 -15.52 8.00
CA GLU A 66 -2.56 -16.46 8.77
C GLU A 66 -2.07 -17.63 7.90
N LYS A 67 -2.94 -18.10 6.99
CA LYS A 67 -2.62 -19.02 5.91
C LYS A 67 -3.35 -18.58 4.65
N VAL A 68 -2.61 -18.41 3.56
CA VAL A 68 -3.23 -18.15 2.26
C VAL A 68 -3.57 -19.49 1.59
N PRO A 69 -4.80 -19.67 1.07
CA PRO A 69 -5.13 -20.85 0.30
C PRO A 69 -4.19 -21.00 -0.89
N ASP A 70 -3.69 -22.22 -1.06
CA ASP A 70 -2.76 -22.61 -2.11
C ASP A 70 -3.30 -22.30 -3.52
N ASP A 71 -4.60 -22.49 -3.74
CA ASP A 71 -5.28 -22.15 -5.00
C ASP A 71 -5.17 -20.66 -5.35
N ILE A 72 -5.27 -19.77 -4.36
CA ILE A 72 -5.17 -18.32 -4.56
C ILE A 72 -3.73 -17.94 -4.94
N ILE A 73 -2.74 -18.54 -4.27
CA ILE A 73 -1.32 -18.29 -4.58
C ILE A 73 -0.98 -18.80 -5.98
N ARG A 74 -1.45 -20.00 -6.34
CA ARG A 74 -1.23 -20.55 -7.68
C ARG A 74 -1.87 -19.73 -8.78
N GLU A 75 -3.09 -19.24 -8.58
CA GLU A 75 -3.73 -18.36 -9.55
C GLU A 75 -2.99 -17.02 -9.64
N HIS A 76 -2.57 -16.46 -8.51
CA HIS A 76 -1.82 -15.19 -8.47
C HIS A 76 -0.45 -15.28 -9.17
N TYR A 77 0.24 -16.42 -9.07
CA TYR A 77 1.56 -16.65 -9.67
C TYR A 77 1.53 -17.53 -10.92
N LYS A 78 0.36 -17.75 -11.53
CA LYS A 78 0.18 -18.66 -12.67
C LYS A 78 1.13 -18.39 -13.83
N GLU A 79 1.42 -17.12 -14.11
CA GLU A 79 2.36 -16.70 -15.15
C GLU A 79 3.81 -17.15 -14.88
N HIS A 80 4.15 -17.46 -13.63
CA HIS A 80 5.45 -17.96 -13.22
C HIS A 80 5.51 -19.49 -13.10
N ALA A 81 4.43 -20.21 -13.41
CA ALA A 81 4.35 -21.67 -13.28
C ALA A 81 5.44 -22.43 -14.08
N ALA A 82 5.92 -21.85 -15.19
CA ALA A 82 6.97 -22.44 -16.00
C ALA A 82 8.40 -22.20 -15.45
N ARG A 83 8.56 -21.45 -14.36
CA ARG A 83 9.88 -21.14 -13.78
C ARG A 83 10.26 -22.19 -12.74
N SER A 84 11.56 -22.53 -12.69
CA SER A 84 12.10 -23.56 -11.79
C SER A 84 11.91 -23.25 -10.29
N PHE A 85 11.81 -21.99 -9.91
CA PHE A 85 11.61 -21.55 -8.52
C PHE A 85 10.14 -21.49 -8.08
N TYR A 86 9.18 -21.74 -8.99
CA TYR A 86 7.75 -21.67 -8.70
C TYR A 86 7.28 -22.56 -7.53
N PRO A 87 7.64 -23.85 -7.44
CA PRO A 87 7.18 -24.69 -6.33
C PRO A 87 7.66 -24.18 -4.97
N GLU A 88 8.92 -23.75 -4.88
CA GLU A 88 9.50 -23.18 -3.64
C GLU A 88 8.84 -21.85 -3.27
N LEU A 89 8.49 -21.01 -4.26
CA LEU A 89 7.75 -19.76 -4.04
C LEU A 89 6.36 -20.03 -3.45
N VAL A 90 5.63 -21.01 -3.99
CA VAL A 90 4.29 -21.37 -3.51
C VAL A 90 4.36 -21.93 -2.09
N GLU A 91 5.33 -22.81 -1.82
CA GLU A 91 5.56 -23.36 -0.48
C GLU A 91 5.91 -22.25 0.53
N SER A 92 6.82 -21.34 0.16
CA SER A 92 7.18 -20.20 1.01
C SER A 92 5.96 -19.31 1.31
N MET A 93 5.12 -19.01 0.32
CA MET A 93 3.94 -18.15 0.49
C MET A 93 2.79 -18.82 1.28
N THR A 94 2.69 -20.15 1.25
CA THR A 94 1.66 -20.92 1.99
C THR A 94 2.11 -21.32 3.39
N SER A 95 3.42 -21.29 3.67
CA SER A 95 4.02 -21.72 4.95
C SER A 95 3.67 -20.84 6.16
N GLY A 96 3.25 -19.59 5.97
CA GLY A 96 3.06 -18.67 7.08
C GLY A 96 2.17 -17.47 6.78
N THR A 97 2.19 -16.51 7.71
CA THR A 97 1.31 -15.34 7.68
C THR A 97 1.73 -14.34 6.62
N VAL A 98 0.79 -13.93 5.76
CA VAL A 98 0.97 -12.91 4.74
C VAL A 98 0.17 -11.67 5.13
N VAL A 99 0.76 -10.49 4.95
CA VAL A 99 0.03 -9.22 5.15
C VAL A 99 -0.17 -8.56 3.79
N ALA A 100 -1.43 -8.38 3.41
CA ALA A 100 -1.83 -7.65 2.22
C ALA A 100 -2.17 -6.20 2.58
N VAL A 101 -1.58 -5.25 1.87
CA VAL A 101 -1.76 -3.81 2.09
C VAL A 101 -2.16 -3.15 0.78
N GLU A 102 -3.28 -2.44 0.78
CA GLU A 102 -3.70 -1.56 -0.30
C GLU A 102 -3.16 -0.15 -0.05
N LEU A 103 -2.31 0.32 -0.95
CA LEU A 103 -1.75 1.67 -0.94
C LEU A 103 -2.38 2.52 -2.03
N ARG A 104 -2.71 3.77 -1.69
CA ARG A 104 -3.32 4.74 -2.59
C ARG A 104 -2.52 6.04 -2.60
N GLY A 105 -2.30 6.61 -3.78
CA GLY A 105 -1.61 7.89 -3.94
C GLY A 105 -1.30 8.21 -5.40
N SER A 106 -0.71 9.38 -5.65
CA SER A 106 -0.29 9.76 -6.99
C SER A 106 0.94 8.94 -7.43
N ASN A 107 0.84 8.26 -8.58
CA ASN A 107 1.88 7.35 -9.09
C ASN A 107 2.30 6.27 -8.07
N ALA A 108 1.34 5.70 -7.33
CA ALA A 108 1.59 4.74 -6.28
C ALA A 108 2.43 3.53 -6.75
N VAL A 109 2.13 2.96 -7.91
CA VAL A 109 2.85 1.79 -8.44
C VAL A 109 4.31 2.13 -8.71
N ALA A 110 4.57 3.24 -9.41
CA ALA A 110 5.92 3.68 -9.75
C ALA A 110 6.75 4.01 -8.50
N ARG A 111 6.15 4.69 -7.52
CA ARG A 111 6.78 5.02 -6.23
C ARG A 111 7.15 3.76 -5.46
N VAL A 112 6.24 2.80 -5.35
CA VAL A 112 6.52 1.55 -4.63
C VAL A 112 7.58 0.72 -5.32
N ARG A 113 7.55 0.59 -6.65
CA ARG A 113 8.61 -0.11 -7.39
C ARG A 113 9.99 0.55 -7.18
N LYS A 114 10.05 1.88 -7.19
CA LYS A 114 11.28 2.61 -6.90
C LYS A 114 11.79 2.36 -5.47
N MET A 115 10.89 2.21 -4.50
CA MET A 115 11.24 1.94 -3.10
C MET A 115 11.69 0.50 -2.83
N LEU A 116 11.05 -0.48 -3.48
CA LEU A 116 11.39 -1.89 -3.31
C LEU A 116 12.79 -2.22 -3.87
N GLY A 117 13.29 -1.42 -4.83
CA GLY A 117 14.57 -1.66 -5.47
C GLY A 117 14.49 -2.75 -6.53
N ALA A 118 15.65 -3.23 -7.00
CA ALA A 118 15.70 -4.33 -7.94
C ALA A 118 15.17 -5.62 -7.30
N THR A 119 14.51 -6.47 -8.11
CA THR A 119 13.88 -7.73 -7.67
C THR A 119 14.90 -8.78 -7.16
N ASP A 120 16.21 -8.55 -7.35
CA ASP A 120 17.32 -9.35 -6.81
C ASP A 120 18.20 -8.45 -5.91
N PRO A 121 18.12 -8.58 -4.58
CA PRO A 121 18.97 -7.87 -3.62
C PRO A 121 20.33 -8.54 -3.37
#